data_AF-A0A530B1D7-F1
#
_entry.id   AF-A0A530B1D7-F1
#
_cell.length_a   1.000
_cell.length_b   1.000
_cell.length_c   1.000
_cell.angle_alpha   90.00
_cell.angle_beta   90.00
_cell.angle_gamma   90.00
#
_symmetry.space_group_name_H-M   'P 1'
#
loop_
_entity.id
_entity.type
_entity.pdbx_description
1 polymer ?
#
loop_
_entity_poly.entity_id
_entity_poly.type
_entity_poly.pdbx_seq_one_letter_code
_entity_poly.pdbx_strand_id
1 'polypeptide(L)' 'IPSWGNMIASSRLYLAIAPLTIFAPGICLAVTVLAVNLLGDGLRDLFDPRTKRRR' A
#
# COMPACT_ATOMS: atom_id res chain seq x y z
N ILE A 1 8.64 -16.78 -13.18
CA ILE A 1 7.67 -16.76 -12.06
C ILE A 1 7.00 -15.37 -12.06
N PRO A 2 5.67 -15.27 -12.14
CA PRO A 2 4.99 -13.98 -12.13
C PRO A 2 4.99 -13.41 -10.71
N SER A 3 6.02 -12.62 -10.39
CA SER A 3 6.04 -11.80 -9.18
C SER A 3 5.50 -10.40 -9.50
N TRP A 4 4.96 -9.73 -8.49
CA TRP A 4 4.40 -8.38 -8.63
C TRP A 4 5.45 -7.38 -9.13
N GLY A 5 6.70 -7.52 -8.69
CA GLY A 5 7.83 -6.74 -9.20
C GLY A 5 8.14 -7.00 -10.66
N ASN A 6 8.04 -8.26 -11.11
CA ASN A 6 8.21 -8.61 -12.53
C ASN A 6 7.05 -8.07 -13.38
N MET A 7 5.82 -8.05 -12.86
CA MET A 7 4.67 -7.45 -13.54
C MET A 7 4.86 -5.94 -13.75
N ILE A 8 5.31 -5.21 -12.73
CA ILE A 8 5.63 -3.78 -12.83
C ILE A 8 6.76 -3.55 -13.85
N ALA A 9 7.83 -4.34 -13.81
CA ALA A 9 8.94 -4.24 -14.74
C ALA A 9 8.51 -4.48 -16.20
N SER A 10 7.70 -5.52 -16.47
CA SER A 10 7.19 -5.82 -17.81
C SER A 10 6.18 -4.78 -18.31
N SER A 11 5.36 -4.20 -17.42
CA SER A 11 4.41 -3.15 -17.80
C SER A 11 5.05 -1.81 -18.18
N ARG A 12 6.35 -1.60 -17.89
CA ARG A 12 7.10 -0.43 -18.40
C ARG A 12 7.16 -0.39 -19.93
N LEU A 13 7.22 -1.55 -20.59
CA LEU A 13 7.19 -1.65 -22.06
C LEU A 13 5.81 -1.30 -22.65
N TYR A 14 4.75 -1.49 -21.86
CA TYR A 14 3.37 -1.20 -22.25
C TYR A 14 2.90 0.18 -21.77
N LEU A 15 3.75 0.99 -21.14
CA LEU A 15 3.40 2.35 -20.69
C LEU A 15 2.87 3.23 -21.84
N ALA A 16 3.42 3.06 -23.04
CA ALA A 16 3.01 3.81 -24.23
C ALA A 16 1.70 3.30 -24.86
N ILE A 17 1.28 2.05 -24.57
CA ILE A 17 0.16 1.38 -25.26
C ILE A 17 -1.04 1.16 -24.32
N ALA A 18 -0.78 0.80 -23.06
CA ALA A 18 -1.78 0.44 -22.06
C ALA A 18 -1.34 0.92 -20.66
N PRO A 19 -1.35 2.24 -20.38
CA PRO A 19 -0.88 2.80 -19.10
C PRO A 19 -1.64 2.27 -17.88
N LEU A 20 -2.88 1.80 -18.07
CA LEU A 20 -3.72 1.19 -17.03
C LEU A 20 -3.16 -0.11 -16.45
N THR A 21 -2.24 -0.81 -17.15
CA THR A 21 -1.64 -2.05 -16.65
C THR A 21 -0.72 -1.87 -15.45
N ILE A 22 -0.22 -0.64 -15.20
CA ILE A 22 0.56 -0.29 -14.01
C ILE A 22 -0.31 0.02 -12.79
N PHE A 23 -1.53 0.52 -13.01
CA PHE A 23 -2.38 0.95 -11.91
C PHE A 23 -2.90 -0.22 -11.07
N ALA A 24 -3.18 -1.38 -11.67
CA ALA A 24 -3.67 -2.55 -10.94
C ALA A 24 -2.70 -3.01 -9.82
N PRO A 25 -1.41 -3.34 -10.11
CA PRO A 25 -0.47 -3.68 -9.05
C PRO A 25 -0.12 -2.47 -8.16
N GLY A 26 -0.11 -1.25 -8.72
CA GLY A 26 0.19 -0.03 -7.97
C GLY A 26 -0.83 0.28 -6.88
N ILE A 27 -2.13 0.17 -7.17
CA ILE A 27 -3.21 0.41 -6.21
C ILE A 27 -3.21 -0.67 -5.12
N CYS A 28 -3.04 -1.94 -5.48
CA CYS A 28 -2.96 -3.01 -4.47
C CYS A 28 -1.78 -2.79 -3.50
N LEU A 29 -0.62 -2.36 -3.99
CA LEU A 29 0.50 -2.00 -3.13
C LEU A 29 0.18 -0.78 -2.24
N ALA A 30 -0.40 0.28 -2.80
CA ALA A 30 -0.78 1.47 -2.04
C ALA A 30 -1.79 1.14 -0.92
N VAL A 31 -2.80 0.32 -1.21
CA VAL A 31 -3.79 -0.15 -0.23
C VAL A 31 -3.12 -1.01 0.85
N THR A 32 -2.22 -1.92 0.46
CA THR A 32 -1.50 -2.77 1.43
C THR A 32 -0.66 -1.92 2.38
N VAL A 33 0.08 -0.96 1.86
CA VAL A 33 0.89 -0.04 2.67
C VAL A 33 0.00 0.81 3.57
N LEU A 34 -1.12 1.35 3.06
CA LEU A 34 -2.06 2.13 3.85
C LEU A 34 -2.68 1.29 4.98
N ALA A 35 -3.11 0.06 4.69
CA ALA A 35 -3.68 -0.84 5.67
C ALA A 35 -2.68 -1.19 6.77
N VAL A 36 -1.42 -1.46 6.42
CA VAL A 36 -0.36 -1.73 7.39
C VAL A 36 -0.06 -0.50 8.25
N ASN A 37 -0.02 0.71 7.66
CA ASN A 37 0.20 1.95 8.41
C ASN A 37 -0.96 2.22 9.38
N LEU A 38 -2.21 2.15 8.91
CA LEU A 38 -3.39 2.34 9.77
C LEU A 38 -3.50 1.29 10.86
N LEU A 39 -3.13 0.03 10.58
CA LEU A 39 -3.07 -1.02 11.57
C LEU A 39 -2.02 -0.70 12.64
N GLY A 40 -0.83 -0.24 12.23
CA GLY A 40 0.23 0.20 13.14
C GLY A 40 -0.19 1.39 14.00
N ASP A 41 -0.86 2.38 13.41
CA ASP A 41 -1.40 3.54 14.14
C ASP A 41 -2.51 3.13 15.12
N GLY A 42 -3.42 2.23 14.73
CA GLY A 42 -4.46 1.71 15.60
C GLY A 42 -3.91 0.85 16.75
N LEU A 43 -2.88 0.04 16.49
CA LEU A 43 -2.13 -0.69 17.52
C LEU A 43 -1.42 0.27 18.47
N ARG A 44 -0.80 1.32 17.95
CA ARG A 44 -0.15 2.37 18.74
C ARG A 44 -1.14 3.10 19.63
N ASP A 45 -2.31 3.47 19.10
CA ASP A 45 -3.37 4.13 19.88
C ASP A 45 -3.93 3.23 20.98
N LEU A 46 -4.00 1.91 20.75
CA LEU A 46 -4.36 0.93 21.78
C LEU A 46 -3.27 0.78 22.86
N PHE A 47 -2.00 0.83 22.46
CA PHE A 47 -0.84 0.67 23.35
C PHE A 47 -0.37 1.97 24.01
N ASP A 48 -0.80 3.13 23.54
CA ASP A 48 -0.48 4.44 24.11
C ASP A 48 -1.70 5.01 24.89
N PRO A 49 -1.90 4.61 26.17
CA PRO A 49 -3.05 5.02 26.97
C PRO A 49 -3.01 6.51 27.38
N ARG A 50 -2.06 7.30 26.88
CA ARG A 50 -1.78 8.67 27.35
C ARG A 50 -2.80 9.73 26.92
N THR A 51 -3.74 9.42 26.02
CA THR A 51 -4.78 10.39 25.61
C THR A 51 -6.02 10.39 26.52
N LYS A 52 -6.19 9.41 27.43
CA LYS A 52 -7.37 9.36 28.33
C LYS A 52 -7.27 10.23 29.59
N ARG A 53 -6.13 10.86 29.91
CA ARG A 53 -5.95 11.63 31.17
C ARG A 53 -6.06 13.16 31.03
N ARG A 54 -6.61 13.67 29.92
CA ARG A 54 -6.78 15.12 29.70
C ARG A 54 -8.19 15.54 29.27
N ARG A 55 -9.20 14.84 29.78
CA ARG A 55 -10.55 15.40 29.96
C ARG A 55 -10.93 15.30 31.42
#